data_AF-A0A7X6UHV7-F1
#
_entry.id   AF-A0A7X6UHV7-F1
#
_cell.length_a   1.000
_cell.length_b   1.000
_cell.length_c   1.000
_cell.angle_alpha   90.00
_cell.angle_beta   90.00
_cell.angle_gamma   90.00
#
_symmetry.space_group_name_H-M   'P 1'
#
loop_
_entity.id
_entity.type
_entity.pdbx_description
1 polymer ?
#
loop_
_entity_poly.entity_id
_entity_poly.type
_entity_poly.pdbx_seq_one_letter_code
_entity_poly.pdbx_strand_id
1 'polypeptide(L)'
;VTVLLGLAGRTPKAAQHAIKTAEICNEMNPDYIGALTLMLVPKTELYRRMERGEFELPGPFEILDEMRILISHLEVKGTEFRSNHASNYLPIKGRLPDDKEKMLALINEIIAKNDRSYLRPDYWRAL
;
A
#
# COMPACT_ATOMS: atom_id res chain seq x y z
N VAL A 1 6.22 -12.95 0.27
CA VAL A 1 6.47 -11.93 -0.77
C VAL A 1 6.29 -10.55 -0.17
N THR A 2 7.08 -9.57 -0.60
CA THR A 2 6.96 -8.18 -0.16
C THR A 2 6.61 -7.30 -1.35
N VAL A 3 5.67 -6.38 -1.17
CA VAL A 3 5.23 -5.42 -2.19
C VAL A 3 5.41 -3.99 -1.67
N LEU A 4 5.62 -3.03 -2.56
CA LEU A 4 5.92 -1.64 -2.20
C LEU A 4 4.89 -0.68 -2.79
N LEU A 5 3.99 -0.17 -1.96
CA LEU A 5 3.00 0.83 -2.31
C LEU A 5 3.67 2.21 -2.52
N GLY A 6 3.12 3.01 -3.41
CA GLY A 6 3.53 4.37 -3.73
C GLY A 6 4.66 4.47 -4.77
N LEU A 7 5.15 3.34 -5.29
CA LEU A 7 6.29 3.30 -6.20
C LEU A 7 6.00 3.94 -7.57
N ALA A 8 4.75 3.86 -8.04
CA ALA A 8 4.31 4.49 -9.28
C ALA A 8 4.24 6.03 -9.19
N GLY A 9 4.45 6.61 -8.00
CA GLY A 9 4.26 8.03 -7.75
C GLY A 9 2.80 8.45 -7.87
N ARG A 10 2.54 9.75 -7.71
CA ARG A 10 1.21 10.35 -7.84
C ARG A 10 0.80 10.47 -9.30
N THR A 11 0.54 9.33 -9.94
CA THR A 11 0.24 9.25 -11.38
C THR A 11 -0.99 8.37 -11.64
N PRO A 12 -1.64 8.53 -12.81
CA PRO A 12 -2.71 7.61 -13.22
C PRO A 12 -2.30 6.13 -13.30
N LYS A 13 -0.98 5.84 -13.30
CA LYS A 13 -0.45 4.48 -13.32
C LYS A 13 -0.46 3.79 -11.96
N ALA A 14 -0.77 4.49 -10.85
CA ALA A 14 -0.82 3.89 -9.51
C ALA A 14 -1.83 2.74 -9.41
N ALA A 15 -3.03 2.90 -9.99
CA ALA A 15 -4.01 1.82 -10.05
C ALA A 15 -3.50 0.62 -10.86
N GLN A 16 -2.85 0.87 -12.00
CA GLN A 16 -2.26 -0.19 -12.82
C GLN A 16 -1.15 -0.93 -12.06
N HIS A 17 -0.31 -0.22 -11.31
CA HIS A 17 0.73 -0.81 -10.47
C HIS A 17 0.13 -1.76 -9.42
N ALA A 18 -0.92 -1.34 -8.71
CA ALA A 18 -1.64 -2.20 -7.76
C ALA A 18 -2.23 -3.46 -8.43
N ILE A 19 -2.91 -3.30 -9.57
CA ILE A 19 -3.53 -4.42 -10.30
C ILE A 19 -2.47 -5.41 -10.79
N LYS A 20 -1.39 -4.92 -11.43
CA LYS A 20 -0.31 -5.78 -11.93
C LYS A 20 0.47 -6.47 -10.80
N THR A 21 0.58 -5.81 -9.64
CA THR A 21 1.15 -6.45 -8.46
C THR A 21 0.24 -7.58 -7.95
N ALA A 22 -1.08 -7.38 -7.94
CA ALA A 22 -2.04 -8.42 -7.58
C ALA A 22 -1.97 -9.61 -8.53
N GLU A 23 -1.92 -9.38 -9.85
CA GLU A 23 -1.80 -10.43 -10.87
C GLU A 23 -0.60 -11.33 -10.59
N ILE A 24 0.59 -10.74 -10.39
CA ILE A 24 1.82 -11.51 -10.07
C ILE A 24 1.66 -12.27 -8.75
N CYS A 25 1.06 -11.66 -7.73
CA CYS A 25 0.82 -12.35 -6.44
C CYS A 25 -0.16 -13.52 -6.59
N ASN A 26 -1.18 -13.39 -7.44
CA ASN A 26 -2.16 -14.44 -7.72
C ASN A 26 -1.52 -15.62 -8.45
N GLU A 27 -0.64 -15.35 -9.42
CA GLU A 27 0.15 -16.38 -10.11
C GLU A 27 1.08 -17.13 -9.13
N MET A 28 1.70 -16.41 -8.19
CA MET A 28 2.59 -17.00 -7.20
C MET A 28 1.88 -17.74 -6.06
N ASN A 29 0.67 -17.29 -5.68
CA ASN A 29 -0.09 -17.72 -4.51
C ASN A 29 0.78 -17.93 -3.24
N PRO A 30 1.51 -16.90 -2.78
CA PRO A 30 2.44 -17.04 -1.66
C PRO A 30 1.69 -17.24 -0.33
N ASP A 31 2.32 -17.91 0.64
CA ASP A 31 1.74 -18.05 1.99
C ASP A 31 1.61 -16.71 2.74
N TYR A 32 2.41 -15.71 2.36
CA TYR A 32 2.48 -14.41 3.03
C TYR A 32 2.76 -13.26 2.05
N ILE A 33 1.99 -12.17 2.18
CA ILE A 33 2.19 -10.89 1.49
C ILE A 33 2.36 -9.79 2.52
N GLY A 34 3.55 -9.17 2.53
CA GLY A 34 3.85 -7.98 3.31
C GLY A 34 3.83 -6.73 2.44
N ALA A 35 2.90 -5.81 2.68
CA ALA A 35 2.84 -4.52 2.00
C ALA A 35 3.62 -3.45 2.78
N LEU A 36 4.62 -2.87 2.12
CA LEU A 36 5.36 -1.71 2.61
C LEU A 36 4.84 -0.45 1.91
N THR A 37 5.13 0.70 2.50
CA THR A 37 4.83 1.99 1.89
C THR A 37 6.13 2.72 1.62
N LEU A 38 6.28 3.24 0.39
CA LEU A 38 7.45 4.01 -0.02
C LEU A 38 7.69 5.18 0.94
N MET A 39 8.95 5.32 1.34
CA MET A 39 9.47 6.49 2.04
C MET A 39 10.67 7.00 1.25
N LEU A 40 10.74 8.32 1.05
CA LEU A 40 11.85 8.92 0.35
C LEU A 40 13.01 9.12 1.30
N VAL A 41 14.12 8.46 1.00
CA VAL A 41 15.34 8.52 1.81
C VAL A 41 16.30 9.52 1.18
N PRO A 42 16.80 10.52 1.92
CA PRO A 42 17.77 11.48 1.42
C PRO A 42 18.97 10.79 0.75
N LYS A 43 19.53 11.44 -0.28
CA LYS A 43 20.68 10.96 -1.07
C LYS A 43 20.40 9.75 -2.00
N THR A 44 19.18 9.22 -2.02
CA THR A 44 18.76 8.21 -3.02
C THR A 44 18.39 8.86 -4.35
N GLU A 45 18.44 8.09 -5.45
CA GLU A 45 18.06 8.62 -6.77
C GLU A 45 16.59 9.05 -6.79
N LEU A 46 15.70 8.29 -6.15
CA LEU A 46 14.28 8.64 -6.12
C LEU A 46 14.03 9.95 -5.36
N TYR A 47 14.79 10.23 -4.30
CA TYR A 47 14.76 11.52 -3.61
C TYR A 47 15.20 12.66 -4.53
N ARG A 48 16.30 12.48 -5.28
CA ARG A 48 16.75 13.51 -6.24
C ARG A 48 15.74 13.75 -7.36
N ARG A 49 15.08 12.69 -7.85
CA ARG A 49 13.99 12.82 -8.82
C ARG A 49 12.82 13.63 -8.27
N MET A 50 12.47 13.45 -6.99
CA MET A 50 11.48 14.29 -6.32
C MET A 50 11.94 15.75 -6.25
N GLU A 51 13.20 16.01 -5.84
CA GLU A 51 13.75 17.38 -5.80
C GLU A 51 13.75 18.07 -7.17
N ARG A 52 13.90 17.31 -8.25
CA ARG A 52 13.80 17.80 -9.64
C ARG A 52 12.37 17.92 -10.17
N GLY A 53 11.35 17.53 -9.39
CA GLY A 53 9.95 17.51 -9.83
C GLY A 53 9.60 16.37 -10.81
N GLU A 54 10.47 15.38 -10.97
CA GLU A 54 10.28 14.22 -11.85
C GLU A 54 9.53 13.06 -11.16
N PHE A 55 9.27 13.20 -9.86
CA PHE A 55 8.54 12.25 -9.04
C PHE A 55 7.75 13.00 -7.96
N GLU A 56 6.47 12.67 -7.81
CA GLU A 56 5.64 13.16 -6.73
C GLU A 56 5.25 11.99 -5.84
N LEU A 57 5.57 12.08 -4.54
CA LEU A 57 5.19 11.06 -3.57
C LEU A 57 3.67 11.12 -3.35
N PRO A 58 2.93 10.01 -3.46
CA PRO A 58 1.50 10.03 -3.21
C PRO A 58 1.19 10.35 -1.75
N GLY A 59 0.06 11.00 -1.53
CA GLY A 59 -0.47 11.27 -0.20
C GLY A 59 -0.92 10.00 0.52
N PRO A 60 -1.14 10.06 1.85
CA PRO A 60 -1.53 8.90 2.64
C PRO A 60 -2.79 8.20 2.13
N PHE A 61 -3.84 8.96 1.79
CA PHE A 61 -5.10 8.40 1.30
C PHE A 61 -4.99 7.82 -0.12
N GLU A 62 -4.11 8.36 -0.96
CA GLU A 62 -3.82 7.79 -2.29
C GLU A 62 -3.11 6.44 -2.15
N ILE A 63 -2.23 6.29 -1.16
CA ILE A 63 -1.56 5.02 -0.83
C ILE A 63 -2.56 4.01 -0.25
N LEU A 64 -3.52 4.47 0.57
CA LEU A 64 -4.60 3.62 1.07
C LEU A 64 -5.51 3.14 -0.08
N ASP A 65 -5.81 4.00 -1.06
CA ASP A 65 -6.59 3.61 -2.23
C ASP A 65 -5.82 2.63 -3.12
N GLU A 66 -4.51 2.81 -3.31
CA GLU A 66 -3.66 1.85 -4.00
C GLU A 66 -3.67 0.48 -3.29
N MET A 67 -3.58 0.46 -1.95
CA MET A 67 -3.70 -0.77 -1.15
C MET A 67 -5.08 -1.41 -1.28
N ARG A 68 -6.15 -0.60 -1.30
CA ARG A 68 -7.53 -1.07 -1.52
C ARG A 68 -7.66 -1.76 -2.87
N ILE A 69 -7.14 -1.15 -3.94
CA ILE A 69 -7.15 -1.71 -5.30
C ILE A 69 -6.34 -3.01 -5.34
N LEU A 70 -5.16 -3.05 -4.72
CA LEU A 70 -4.35 -4.26 -4.62
C LEU A 70 -5.16 -5.40 -3.97
N ILE A 71 -5.70 -5.16 -2.77
CA ILE A 71 -6.46 -6.18 -2.03
C ILE A 71 -7.71 -6.62 -2.80
N SER A 72 -8.42 -5.70 -3.47
CA SER A 72 -9.62 -6.05 -4.24
C SER A 72 -9.33 -6.98 -5.41
N HIS A 73 -8.12 -6.94 -5.98
CA HIS A 73 -7.69 -7.80 -7.10
C HIS A 73 -6.92 -9.05 -6.66
N LEU A 74 -6.62 -9.21 -5.36
CA LEU A 74 -6.02 -10.45 -4.86
C LEU A 74 -7.06 -11.58 -4.83
N GLU A 75 -6.70 -12.71 -5.42
CA GLU A 75 -7.48 -13.95 -5.52
C GLU A 75 -6.74 -15.16 -4.92
N VAL A 76 -5.65 -14.88 -4.20
CA VAL A 76 -4.84 -15.87 -3.49
C VAL A 76 -5.64 -16.63 -2.42
N LYS A 77 -5.22 -17.87 -2.15
CA LYS A 77 -5.88 -18.81 -1.24
C LYS A 77 -4.96 -19.19 -0.10
N GLY A 78 -5.43 -18.99 1.13
CA GLY A 78 -4.71 -19.36 2.35
C GLY A 78 -3.58 -18.40 2.72
N THR A 79 -3.48 -17.25 2.05
CA THR A 79 -2.39 -16.28 2.19
C THR A 79 -2.62 -15.31 3.33
N GLU A 80 -1.60 -15.10 4.15
CA GLU A 80 -1.59 -14.05 5.16
C GLU A 80 -1.21 -12.71 4.53
N PHE A 81 -2.02 -11.67 4.75
CA PHE A 81 -1.73 -10.30 4.31
C PHE A 81 -1.42 -9.40 5.50
N ARG A 82 -0.34 -8.62 5.41
CA ARG A 82 0.09 -7.68 6.46
C ARG A 82 0.58 -6.35 5.88
N SER A 83 0.13 -5.26 6.49
CA SER A 83 0.61 -3.89 6.26
C SER A 83 0.91 -3.22 7.61
N ASN A 84 1.70 -3.89 8.44
CA ASN A 84 1.97 -3.50 9.83
C ASN A 84 3.42 -3.04 10.07
N HIS A 85 4.20 -2.85 9.02
CA HIS A 85 5.55 -2.31 9.13
C HIS A 85 5.50 -0.84 9.54
N ALA A 86 6.55 -0.34 10.18
CA ALA A 86 6.61 1.04 10.66
C ALA A 86 6.42 2.08 9.54
N SER A 87 6.66 1.71 8.29
CA SER A 87 6.42 2.57 7.12
C SER A 87 4.96 2.79 6.77
N ASN A 88 4.03 1.95 7.22
CA ASN A 88 2.64 1.97 6.76
C ASN A 88 1.79 2.99 7.56
N TYR A 89 0.83 3.62 6.88
CA TYR A 89 -0.11 4.56 7.51
C TYR A 89 -1.20 3.86 8.31
N LEU A 90 -1.67 2.71 7.85
CA LEU A 90 -2.80 1.99 8.43
C LEU A 90 -2.42 0.51 8.61
N PRO A 91 -2.36 0.00 9.86
CA PRO A 91 -2.13 -1.42 10.09
C PRO A 91 -3.30 -2.27 9.58
N ILE A 92 -3.06 -3.04 8.52
CA ILE A 92 -4.00 -4.05 8.00
C ILE A 92 -3.44 -5.45 8.25
N LYS A 93 -4.32 -6.35 8.67
CA LYS A 93 -4.05 -7.79 8.77
C LYS A 93 -5.29 -8.58 8.36
N GLY A 94 -5.07 -9.73 7.71
CA GLY A 94 -6.12 -10.67 7.41
C GLY A 94 -5.60 -11.86 6.63
N ARG A 95 -6.38 -12.95 6.64
CA ARG A 95 -6.12 -14.14 5.83
C ARG A 95 -7.04 -14.13 4.60
N LEU A 96 -6.45 -14.22 3.42
CA LEU A 96 -7.17 -14.20 2.15
C LEU A 96 -7.58 -15.63 1.73
N PRO A 97 -8.80 -15.83 1.19
CA PRO A 97 -9.81 -14.80 0.88
C PRO A 97 -10.72 -14.41 2.06
N ASP A 98 -10.69 -15.15 3.18
CA ASP A 98 -11.69 -15.08 4.26
C ASP A 98 -11.91 -13.67 4.85
N ASP A 99 -10.83 -12.91 5.06
CA ASP A 99 -10.87 -11.56 5.64
C ASP A 99 -10.95 -10.43 4.60
N LYS A 100 -11.04 -10.74 3.30
CA LYS A 100 -10.94 -9.74 2.21
C LYS A 100 -11.93 -8.60 2.36
N GLU A 101 -13.22 -8.93 2.49
CA GLU A 101 -14.30 -7.93 2.60
C GLU A 101 -14.15 -7.06 3.86
N LYS A 102 -13.72 -7.66 4.98
CA LYS A 102 -13.46 -6.94 6.22
C LYS A 102 -12.32 -5.93 6.07
N MET A 103 -11.22 -6.34 5.42
CA MET A 103 -10.10 -5.44 5.15
C MET A 103 -10.52 -4.29 4.23
N LEU A 104 -11.26 -4.58 3.16
CA LEU A 104 -11.75 -3.56 2.23
C LEU A 104 -12.71 -2.59 2.90
N ALA A 105 -13.64 -3.08 3.74
CA ALA A 105 -14.58 -2.24 4.49
C ALA A 105 -13.85 -1.24 5.40
N LEU A 106 -12.83 -1.70 6.14
CA LEU A 106 -12.02 -0.83 7.00
C LEU A 106 -11.28 0.25 6.21
N ILE A 107 -10.67 -0.12 5.07
CA ILE A 107 -9.96 0.84 4.24
C ILE A 107 -10.93 1.87 3.65
N ASN A 108 -12.09 1.43 3.16
CA ASN A 108 -13.14 2.30 2.64
C ASN A 108 -13.66 3.27 3.69
N GLU A 109 -13.91 2.81 4.91
CA GLU A 109 -14.35 3.67 6.02
C GLU A 109 -13.35 4.79 6.30
N ILE A 110 -12.06 4.46 6.37
CA ILE A 110 -11.00 5.42 6.68
C ILE A 110 -10.79 6.42 5.53
N ILE A 111 -10.83 5.96 4.27
CA ILE A 111 -10.78 6.85 3.10
C ILE A 111 -11.99 7.79 3.10
N ALA A 112 -13.20 7.28 3.36
CA ALA A 112 -14.43 8.08 3.37
C ALA A 112 -14.43 9.14 4.49
N LYS A 113 -13.88 8.81 5.67
CA LYS A 113 -13.70 9.77 6.76
C LYS A 113 -12.70 10.87 6.40
N ASN A 114 -11.71 10.56 5.56
CA ASN A 114 -10.64 11.47 5.13
C ASN A 114 -9.97 12.21 6.32
N ASP A 115 -9.90 11.53 7.46
CA ASP A 115 -9.36 12.07 8.71
C ASP A 115 -8.00 11.42 9.00
N ARG A 116 -6.96 12.25 9.03
CA ARG A 116 -5.58 11.81 9.26
C ARG A 116 -5.35 11.31 10.69
N SER A 117 -6.25 11.59 11.64
CA SER A 117 -6.14 11.09 13.02
C SER A 117 -6.16 9.56 13.11
N TYR A 118 -6.76 8.89 12.11
CA TYR A 118 -6.77 7.43 11.99
C TYR A 118 -5.49 6.86 11.39
N LEU A 119 -4.58 7.71 10.89
CA LEU A 119 -3.35 7.29 10.23
C LEU A 119 -2.15 7.51 11.14
N ARG A 120 -1.17 6.61 11.03
CA ARG A 120 0.15 6.83 11.62
C ARG A 120 0.76 8.11 11.02
N PRO A 121 1.17 9.09 11.83
CA PRO A 121 1.76 10.31 11.33
C PRO A 121 3.19 10.07 10.82
N ASP A 122 3.65 10.90 9.87
CA ASP A 122 4.94 10.70 9.20
C ASP A 122 6.15 10.68 10.15
N TYR A 123 6.14 11.46 11.23
CA TYR A 123 7.22 11.49 12.21
C TYR A 123 7.30 10.22 13.09
N TRP A 124 6.27 9.37 13.06
CA TRP A 124 6.27 8.02 13.68
C TRP A 124 6.47 6.91 12.66
N ARG A 125 6.59 7.24 11.37
CA ARG A 125 6.94 6.26 10.34
C ARG A 125 8.46 6.08 10.34
N ALA A 126 8.90 4.83 10.19
CA ALA A 126 10.30 4.38 10.32
C ALA A 126 10.88 4.23 11.75
N LEU A 127 10.04 4.37 12.79
CA LEU A 127 10.38 4.07 14.19
C LEU A 127 9.74 2.76 14.67
#